data_AF-A0A9C8ZGZ2-F1
#
_entry.id   AF-A0A9C8ZGZ2-F1
#
_cell.length_a   1.000
_cell.length_b   1.000
_cell.length_c   1.000
_cell.angle_alpha   90.00
_cell.angle_beta   90.00
_cell.angle_gamma   90.00
#
_symmetry.space_group_name_H-M   'P 1'
#
loop_
_entity.id
_entity.type
_entity.pdbx_description
1 polymer ?
#
loop_
_entity_poly.entity_id
_entity_poly.type
_entity_poly.pdbx_seq_one_letter_code
_entity_poly.pdbx_strand_id
1 'polypeptide(L)'
;MNKMVRYVLIGFYAIVLTGCTVGPDFQRPAPPDVPGYTPTPVTTSLASAPTTLGEPQRILKGKRLTKYWWQALGNQELNRLINEALKHNFTLAAAEATLRQARELYAAQAGSTLYPQLDGNLGAQAQRFNPQTLGQAGETREFSLYNAGV
;
A
#
# COMPACT_ATOMS: atom_id res chain seq x y z
N MET A 1 -0.69 -26.15 -44.69
CA MET A 1 -0.99 -24.74 -44.40
C MET A 1 -1.00 -24.38 -42.90
N ASN A 2 -0.95 -25.35 -41.96
CA ASN A 2 -1.17 -25.06 -40.52
C ASN A 2 0.10 -24.73 -39.71
N LYS A 3 1.30 -25.02 -40.23
CA LYS A 3 2.57 -24.74 -39.53
C LYS A 3 2.93 -23.25 -39.57
N MET A 4 2.80 -22.62 -40.74
CA MET A 4 2.98 -21.16 -40.93
C MET A 4 2.04 -20.35 -40.03
N VAL A 5 0.75 -20.71 -39.98
CA VAL A 5 -0.23 -20.05 -39.11
C VAL A 5 0.11 -20.22 -37.63
N ARG A 6 0.59 -21.41 -37.22
CA ARG A 6 1.09 -21.63 -35.84
C ARG A 6 2.30 -20.74 -35.50
N TYR A 7 3.28 -20.63 -36.39
CA TYR A 7 4.45 -19.79 -36.13
C TYR A 7 4.11 -18.30 -36.09
N VAL A 8 3.18 -17.84 -36.94
CA VAL A 8 2.69 -16.46 -36.92
C VAL A 8 1.91 -16.16 -35.63
N LEU A 9 1.06 -17.07 -35.17
CA LEU A 9 0.34 -16.92 -33.89
C LEU A 9 1.30 -16.90 -32.70
N ILE A 10 2.33 -17.76 -32.69
CA ILE A 10 3.36 -17.78 -31.62
C ILE A 10 4.17 -16.48 -31.62
N GLY A 11 4.56 -15.98 -32.81
CA GLY A 11 5.30 -14.72 -32.94
C GLY A 11 4.48 -13.50 -32.51
N PHE A 12 3.20 -13.46 -32.87
CA PHE A 12 2.28 -12.40 -32.43
C PHE A 12 2.11 -12.41 -30.90
N TYR A 13 1.94 -13.58 -30.29
CA TYR A 13 1.86 -13.71 -28.83
C TYR A 13 3.13 -13.21 -28.14
N ALA A 14 4.31 -13.54 -28.65
CA ALA A 14 5.58 -13.10 -28.08
C ALA A 14 5.78 -11.57 -28.09
N ILE A 15 5.28 -10.88 -29.12
CA ILE A 15 5.39 -9.41 -29.25
C ILE A 15 4.43 -8.69 -28.28
N VAL A 16 3.25 -9.26 -28.02
CA VAL A 16 2.28 -8.66 -27.09
C VAL A 16 2.75 -8.74 -25.62
N LEU A 17 3.67 -9.64 -25.28
CA LEU A 17 4.21 -9.80 -23.91
C LEU A 17 5.37 -8.84 -23.55
N THR A 18 5.90 -8.05 -24.48
CA THR A 18 6.95 -7.06 -24.16
C THR A 18 6.32 -5.77 -23.62
N GLY A 19 5.86 -5.79 -22.37
CA GLY A 19 5.43 -4.59 -21.66
C GLY A 19 6.64 -3.74 -21.24
N CYS A 20 6.60 -2.42 -21.47
CA CYS A 20 7.55 -1.49 -20.88
C CYS A 20 7.29 -1.38 -19.37
N THR A 21 8.34 -1.52 -18.56
CA THR A 21 8.28 -1.20 -17.12
C THR A 21 7.98 0.29 -16.98
N VAL A 22 6.81 0.65 -16.46
CA VAL A 22 6.38 2.05 -16.39
C VAL A 22 6.74 2.64 -15.01
N GLY A 23 7.89 3.31 -14.95
CA GLY A 23 8.29 4.14 -13.81
C GLY A 23 9.80 4.12 -13.55
N PRO A 24 10.44 5.27 -13.29
CA PRO A 24 11.84 5.30 -12.88
C PRO A 24 12.00 4.63 -11.50
N ASP A 25 13.15 3.99 -11.27
CA ASP A 25 13.48 3.42 -9.96
C ASP A 25 13.40 4.48 -8.86
N PHE A 26 12.95 4.05 -7.68
CA PHE A 26 12.90 4.93 -6.52
C PHE A 26 14.31 5.41 -6.14
N GLN A 27 14.56 6.71 -6.32
CA GLN A 27 15.77 7.39 -5.88
C GLN A 27 15.47 8.10 -4.56
N ARG A 28 16.11 7.67 -3.46
CA ARG A 28 15.97 8.36 -2.19
C ARG A 28 16.53 9.78 -2.33
N PRO A 29 15.79 10.84 -1.97
CA PRO A 29 16.32 12.20 -2.00
C PRO A 29 17.59 12.30 -1.18
N ALA A 30 18.55 13.08 -1.68
CA ALA A 30 19.77 13.39 -0.92
C ALA A 30 19.36 14.06 0.41
N PRO A 31 20.07 13.74 1.51
CA PRO A 31 19.86 14.46 2.77
C PRO A 31 20.13 15.96 2.56
N PRO A 32 19.42 16.85 3.28
CA PRO A 32 19.69 18.28 3.22
C PRO A 32 21.16 18.58 3.54
N ASP A 33 21.78 19.48 2.78
CA ASP A 33 23.16 19.93 2.99
C ASP A 33 23.24 20.95 4.12
N VAL A 34 22.95 20.49 5.34
CA VAL A 34 23.08 21.29 6.56
C VAL A 34 23.96 20.57 7.57
N PRO A 35 24.91 21.28 8.21
CA PRO A 35 25.85 20.67 9.15
C PRO A 35 25.19 20.26 10.48
N GLY A 36 23.95 20.68 10.73
CA GLY A 36 23.17 20.32 11.91
C GLY A 36 21.82 21.04 11.97
N TYR A 37 21.02 20.67 12.96
CA TYR A 37 19.70 21.27 13.21
C TYR A 37 19.77 22.54 14.09
N THR A 38 20.95 22.92 14.56
CA THR A 38 21.15 24.06 15.47
C THR A 38 22.07 25.12 14.85
N PRO A 39 21.80 26.42 15.08
CA PRO A 39 22.68 27.50 14.59
C PRO A 39 24.09 27.44 15.18
N THR A 40 24.21 26.94 16.42
CA THR A 40 25.48 26.77 17.13
C THR A 40 25.81 25.29 17.32
N PRO A 41 27.10 24.91 17.31
CA PRO A 41 27.52 23.54 17.59
C PRO A 41 27.07 23.08 18.98
N VAL A 42 26.24 22.04 19.05
CA VAL A 42 25.84 21.43 20.32
C VAL A 42 27.03 20.70 20.94
N THR A 43 27.36 21.07 22.18
CA THR A 43 28.37 20.37 22.98
C THR A 43 27.93 18.95 23.26
N THR A 44 28.86 18.01 23.18
CA THR A 44 28.57 16.59 23.41
C THR A 44 28.33 16.29 24.89
N SER A 45 28.79 17.17 25.78
CA SER A 45 28.51 17.15 27.22
C SER A 45 27.46 18.20 27.56
N LEU A 46 26.42 17.80 28.28
CA LEU A 46 25.39 18.69 28.82
C LEU A 46 25.78 19.17 30.22
N ALA A 47 25.14 20.25 30.65
CA ALA A 47 25.30 20.81 31.98
C ALA A 47 24.77 19.86 33.07
N SER A 48 25.46 19.84 34.20
CA SER A 48 25.00 19.17 35.42
C SER A 48 24.04 20.06 36.21
N ALA A 49 23.15 19.46 36.98
CA ALA A 49 22.26 20.15 37.92
C ALA A 49 22.58 19.74 39.37
N PRO A 50 22.38 20.61 40.36
CA PRO A 50 22.58 20.27 41.78
C PRO A 50 21.39 19.45 42.32
N THR A 51 21.10 18.32 41.68
CA THR A 51 20.05 17.37 42.09
C THR A 51 20.62 15.96 42.08
N THR A 52 19.95 15.03 42.76
CA THR A 52 20.37 13.61 42.87
C THR A 52 20.51 12.89 41.53
N LEU A 53 19.92 13.41 40.46
CA LEU A 53 20.00 12.87 39.09
C LEU A 53 20.61 13.89 38.11
N GLY A 54 21.37 14.87 38.61
CA GLY A 54 21.91 15.97 37.83
C GLY A 54 23.31 15.73 37.27
N GLU A 55 23.78 14.49 37.18
CA GLU A 55 25.08 14.14 36.57
C GLU A 55 25.16 14.60 35.10
N PRO A 56 26.34 15.02 34.61
CA PRO A 56 26.50 15.52 33.26
C PRO A 56 26.16 14.44 32.22
N GLN A 57 25.23 14.75 31.33
CA GLN A 57 24.78 13.83 30.29
C GLN A 57 25.65 13.95 29.03
N ARG A 58 25.80 12.84 28.30
CA ARG A 58 26.58 12.81 27.04
C ARG A 58 25.70 12.41 25.85
N ILE A 59 25.74 13.20 24.79
CA ILE A 59 25.06 12.89 23.52
C ILE A 59 25.93 11.92 22.70
N LEU A 60 25.40 10.74 22.41
CA LEU A 60 26.06 9.76 21.53
C LEU A 60 25.54 9.93 20.10
N LYS A 61 26.20 10.78 19.30
CA LYS A 61 25.84 10.99 17.90
C LYS A 61 26.02 9.68 17.10
N GLY A 62 25.07 9.39 16.22
CA GLY A 62 25.12 8.22 15.33
C GLY A 62 24.77 6.88 15.99
N LYS A 63 24.49 6.84 17.30
CA LYS A 63 24.04 5.61 17.96
C LYS A 63 22.58 5.34 17.60
N ARG A 64 22.31 4.15 17.06
CA ARG A 64 20.92 3.69 16.86
C ARG A 64 20.28 3.35 18.20
N LEU A 65 19.08 3.87 18.43
CA LEU A 65 18.26 3.45 19.56
C LEU A 65 17.85 1.99 19.39
N THR A 66 17.83 1.25 20.49
CA THR A 66 17.31 -0.12 20.51
C THR A 66 15.78 -0.08 20.51
N LYS A 67 15.15 -1.19 20.10
CA LYS A 67 13.68 -1.35 20.16
C LYS A 67 13.13 -1.07 21.57
N TYR A 68 13.90 -1.41 22.61
CA TYR A 68 13.53 -1.28 24.02
C TYR A 68 14.29 -0.15 24.71
N TRP A 69 14.32 1.02 24.08
CA TRP A 69 15.12 2.18 24.53
C TRP A 69 14.87 2.57 25.99
N TRP A 70 13.65 2.39 26.48
CA TRP A 70 13.24 2.74 27.86
C TRP A 70 13.93 1.89 28.93
N GLN A 71 14.43 0.69 28.58
CA GLN A 71 15.16 -0.15 29.53
C GLN A 71 16.46 0.51 30.01
N ALA A 72 17.02 1.44 29.23
CA ALA A 72 18.19 2.22 29.61
C ALA A 72 17.92 3.13 30.82
N LEU A 73 16.65 3.34 31.21
CA LEU A 73 16.27 4.09 32.41
C LEU A 73 16.45 3.28 33.71
N GLY A 74 16.69 1.97 33.61
CA GLY A 74 17.00 1.12 34.77
C GLY A 74 15.84 0.86 35.74
N ASN A 75 14.61 1.26 35.41
CA ASN A 75 13.44 1.09 36.27
C ASN A 75 12.64 -0.16 35.85
N GLN A 76 12.61 -1.18 36.71
CA GLN A 76 11.92 -2.44 36.44
C GLN A 76 10.39 -2.29 36.39
N GLU A 77 9.81 -1.44 37.24
CA GLU A 77 8.36 -1.21 37.23
C GLU A 77 7.93 -0.47 35.97
N LEU A 78 8.72 0.51 35.52
CA LEU A 78 8.51 1.17 34.23
C LEU A 78 8.57 0.17 33.07
N ASN A 79 9.55 -0.74 33.08
CA ASN A 79 9.67 -1.78 32.07
C ASN A 79 8.41 -2.68 32.05
N ARG A 80 7.90 -3.06 33.22
CA ARG A 80 6.68 -3.86 33.36
C ARG A 80 5.47 -3.13 32.77
N LEU A 81 5.26 -1.87 33.15
CA LEU A 81 4.15 -1.05 32.67
C LEU A 81 4.19 -0.82 31.16
N ILE A 82 5.35 -0.52 30.59
CA ILE A 82 5.48 -0.33 29.14
C ILE A 82 5.21 -1.63 28.40
N ASN A 83 5.74 -2.76 28.87
CA ASN A 83 5.49 -4.06 28.24
C ASN A 83 4.00 -4.44 28.29
N GLU A 84 3.32 -4.18 29.41
CA GLU A 84 1.89 -4.41 29.55
C GLU A 84 1.09 -3.51 28.60
N ALA A 85 1.42 -2.22 28.57
CA ALA A 85 0.80 -1.27 27.66
C ALA A 85 0.96 -1.70 26.20
N LEU A 86 2.16 -2.11 25.77
CA LEU A 86 2.41 -2.55 24.39
C LEU A 86 1.64 -3.82 24.01
N LYS A 87 1.42 -4.74 24.96
CA LYS A 87 0.62 -5.96 24.72
C LYS A 87 -0.87 -5.66 24.54
N HIS A 88 -1.39 -4.68 25.25
CA HIS A 88 -2.81 -4.36 25.30
C HIS A 88 -3.16 -3.01 24.63
N ASN A 89 -2.32 -2.55 23.68
CA ASN A 89 -2.53 -1.28 22.99
C ASN A 89 -3.44 -1.42 21.77
N PHE A 90 -4.69 -0.92 21.88
CA PHE A 90 -5.63 -0.92 20.76
C PHE A 90 -5.19 -0.06 19.58
N THR A 91 -4.47 1.04 19.81
CA THR A 91 -3.92 1.88 18.74
C THR A 91 -2.85 1.13 17.94
N LEU A 92 -2.03 0.32 18.62
CA LEU A 92 -1.03 -0.52 17.93
C LEU A 92 -1.71 -1.62 17.11
N ALA A 93 -2.74 -2.27 17.67
CA ALA A 93 -3.54 -3.26 16.94
C ALA A 93 -4.21 -2.65 15.69
N ALA A 94 -4.76 -1.44 15.82
CA ALA A 94 -5.34 -0.71 14.68
C ALA A 94 -4.27 -0.39 13.62
N ALA A 95 -3.08 0.06 14.02
CA ALA A 95 -1.98 0.33 13.08
C ALA A 95 -1.52 -0.94 12.33
N GLU A 96 -1.46 -2.09 13.01
CA GLU A 96 -1.15 -3.37 12.37
C GLU A 96 -2.25 -3.79 11.36
N ALA A 97 -3.52 -3.60 11.73
CA ALA A 97 -4.64 -3.86 10.83
C ALA A 97 -4.59 -2.97 9.58
N THR A 98 -4.27 -1.68 9.73
CA THR A 98 -4.06 -0.76 8.60
C THR A 98 -2.92 -1.22 7.70
N LEU A 99 -1.80 -1.70 8.26
CA LEU A 99 -0.70 -2.25 7.48
C LEU A 99 -1.12 -3.52 6.73
N ARG A 100 -1.91 -4.40 7.35
CA ARG A 100 -2.46 -5.59 6.68
C ARG A 100 -3.38 -5.20 5.54
N GLN A 101 -4.30 -4.26 5.76
CA GLN A 101 -5.18 -3.74 4.71
C GLN A 101 -4.39 -3.19 3.53
N ALA A 102 -3.35 -2.37 3.78
CA ALA A 102 -2.51 -1.82 2.72
C ALA A 102 -1.81 -2.92 1.90
N ARG A 103 -1.36 -4.00 2.55
CA ARG A 103 -0.75 -5.15 1.87
C ARG A 103 -1.74 -5.90 1.00
N GLU A 104 -2.94 -6.15 1.50
CA GLU A 104 -3.98 -6.84 0.71
C GLU A 104 -4.46 -5.99 -0.46
N LEU A 105 -4.60 -4.67 -0.28
CA LEU A 105 -4.90 -3.75 -1.37
C LEU A 105 -3.80 -3.77 -2.44
N TYR A 106 -2.54 -3.73 -2.02
CA TYR A 106 -1.42 -3.87 -2.94
C TYR A 106 -1.43 -5.21 -3.66
N ALA A 107 -1.68 -6.32 -2.96
CA ALA A 107 -1.74 -7.65 -3.55
C ALA A 107 -2.89 -7.79 -4.55
N ALA A 108 -4.08 -7.26 -4.24
CA ALA A 108 -5.22 -7.24 -5.15
C ALA A 108 -4.92 -6.43 -6.42
N GLN A 109 -4.27 -5.27 -6.27
CA GLN A 109 -3.89 -4.44 -7.41
C GLN A 109 -2.79 -5.10 -8.24
N ALA A 110 -1.74 -5.62 -7.60
CA ALA A 110 -0.66 -6.36 -8.25
C ALA A 110 -1.19 -7.58 -9.01
N GLY A 111 -2.19 -8.29 -8.45
CA GLY A 111 -2.87 -9.39 -9.14
C GLY A 111 -3.51 -8.97 -10.47
N SER A 112 -4.07 -7.75 -10.54
CA SER A 112 -4.65 -7.17 -11.76
C SER A 112 -3.59 -6.69 -12.75
N THR A 113 -2.46 -6.14 -12.29
CA THR A 113 -1.42 -5.60 -13.18
C THR A 113 -0.36 -6.62 -13.63
N LEU A 114 -0.10 -7.68 -12.86
CA LEU A 114 0.92 -8.69 -13.20
C LEU A 114 0.38 -9.91 -13.94
N TYR A 115 -0.93 -10.19 -13.88
CA TYR A 115 -1.54 -11.37 -14.48
C TYR A 115 -2.68 -11.01 -15.43
N PRO A 116 -2.94 -11.82 -16.48
CA PRO A 116 -4.12 -11.63 -17.31
C PRO A 116 -5.39 -11.86 -16.48
N GLN A 117 -6.33 -10.93 -16.55
CA GLN A 117 -7.64 -11.06 -15.94
C GLN A 117 -8.57 -11.80 -16.90
N LEU A 118 -9.27 -12.81 -16.39
CA LEU A 118 -10.29 -13.57 -17.12
C LEU A 118 -11.59 -13.38 -16.35
N ASP A 119 -12.51 -12.64 -16.96
CA ASP A 119 -13.83 -12.41 -16.41
C ASP A 119 -14.88 -13.05 -17.33
N GLY A 120 -16.08 -13.27 -16.82
CA GLY A 120 -17.18 -13.85 -17.58
C GLY A 120 -18.49 -13.21 -17.14
N ASN A 121 -19.33 -12.83 -18.09
CA ASN A 121 -20.63 -12.24 -17.81
C ASN A 121 -21.75 -13.07 -18.44
N LEU A 122 -22.87 -13.14 -17.73
CA LEU A 122 -24.14 -13.68 -18.19
C LEU A 122 -25.24 -12.70 -17.77
N GLY A 123 -26.05 -12.26 -18.73
CA GLY A 123 -27.12 -11.29 -18.51
C GLY A 123 -28.41 -11.73 -19.17
N ALA A 124 -29.52 -11.42 -18.51
CA ALA A 124 -30.87 -11.56 -19.02
C ALA A 124 -31.65 -10.29 -18.68
N GLN A 125 -32.30 -9.67 -19.67
CA GLN A 125 -33.09 -8.46 -19.48
C GLN A 125 -34.40 -8.55 -20.25
N ALA A 126 -35.52 -8.28 -19.58
CA ALA A 126 -36.81 -8.11 -20.24
C ALA A 126 -37.03 -6.61 -20.52
N GLN A 127 -37.39 -6.28 -21.77
CA GLN A 127 -37.70 -4.92 -22.19
C GLN A 127 -39.11 -4.87 -22.76
N ARG A 128 -39.88 -3.88 -22.31
CA ARG A 128 -41.21 -3.56 -22.84
C ARG A 128 -41.15 -2.20 -23.52
N PHE A 129 -41.39 -2.17 -24.83
CA PHE A 129 -41.43 -0.98 -25.65
C PHE A 129 -42.87 -0.67 -26.08
N ASN A 130 -43.39 0.50 -25.69
CA ASN A 130 -44.69 0.97 -26.12
C ASN A 130 -44.52 2.14 -27.11
N PRO A 131 -44.73 1.94 -28.43
CA PRO A 131 -44.58 3.01 -29.43
C PRO A 131 -45.58 4.17 -29.23
N GLN A 132 -46.70 3.92 -28.55
CA GLN A 132 -47.73 4.93 -28.30
C GLN A 132 -47.24 6.06 -27.38
N THR A 133 -46.28 5.79 -26.48
CA THR A 133 -45.70 6.83 -25.61
C THR A 133 -44.81 7.81 -26.38
N LEU A 134 -44.40 7.45 -27.60
CA LEU A 134 -43.61 8.28 -28.52
C LEU A 134 -44.47 8.86 -29.65
N GLY A 135 -45.80 8.72 -29.59
CA GLY A 135 -46.73 9.21 -30.61
C GLY A 135 -46.71 8.39 -31.91
N GLN A 136 -46.12 7.18 -31.89
CA GLN A 136 -46.08 6.29 -33.05
C GLN A 136 -47.22 5.28 -32.99
N ALA A 137 -47.82 4.97 -34.15
CA ALA A 137 -48.83 3.92 -34.25
C ALA A 137 -48.17 2.53 -34.20
N GLY A 138 -48.66 1.65 -33.34
CA GLY A 138 -48.20 0.26 -33.21
C GLY A 138 -48.59 -0.39 -31.88
N GLU A 139 -48.48 -1.71 -31.80
CA GLU A 139 -48.72 -2.47 -30.57
C GLU A 139 -47.50 -2.46 -29.64
N THR A 140 -47.74 -2.65 -28.33
CA THR A 140 -46.67 -2.80 -27.35
C THR A 140 -45.88 -4.08 -27.61
N ARG A 141 -44.55 -3.97 -27.62
CA ARG A 141 -43.65 -5.10 -27.88
C ARG A 141 -42.86 -5.43 -26.63
N GLU A 142 -42.74 -6.72 -26.34
CA GLU A 142 -41.93 -7.22 -25.25
C GLU A 142 -40.84 -8.13 -25.82
N PHE A 143 -39.61 -7.91 -25.36
CA PHE A 143 -38.44 -8.65 -25.82
C PHE A 143 -37.60 -9.08 -24.63
N SER A 144 -37.07 -10.30 -24.69
CA SER A 144 -36.07 -10.80 -23.75
C SER A 144 -34.70 -10.79 -24.42
N LEU A 145 -33.76 -10.10 -23.80
CA LEU A 145 -32.37 -10.01 -24.23
C LEU A 145 -31.54 -10.93 -23.34
N TYR A 146 -30.75 -11.81 -23.96
CA TYR A 146 -29.78 -12.66 -23.27
C TYR A 146 -28.39 -12.37 -23.84
N ASN A 147 -27.43 -12.09 -22.97
CA ASN A 147 -26.05 -11.84 -23.36
C ASN A 147 -25.11 -12.73 -22.53
N ALA A 148 -24.05 -13.20 -23.17
CA ALA A 148 -22.96 -13.93 -22.54
C ALA A 148 -21.65 -13.42 -23.13
N GLY A 149 -20.63 -13.24 -22.30
CA GLY A 149 -19.33 -12.75 -22.72
C GLY A 149 -18.21 -13.18 -21.78
N VAL A 150 -16.99 -13.09 -22.28
CA VAL A 150 -15.72 -13.27 -21.55
C VAL A 150 -14.78 -12.13 -21.88
#